data_AF-A0A4R4PLJ1-F1
#
_entry.id   AF-A0A4R4PLJ1-F1
#
_cell.length_a   1.000
_cell.length_b   1.000
_cell.length_c   1.000
_cell.angle_alpha   90.00
_cell.angle_beta   90.00
_cell.angle_gamma   90.00
#
_symmetry.space_group_name_H-M   'P 1'
#
loop_
_entity.id
_entity.type
_entity.pdbx_description
1 polymer ?
#
loop_
_entity_poly.entity_id
_entity_poly.type
_entity_poly.pdbx_seq_one_letter_code
_entity_poly.pdbx_strand_id
1 'polypeptide(L)'
;MSMMKKLSNGIPAACLAATALVAGTMALAAPAHATAHDCQQYLSNRGYSLTATRVNACATGSGGSWVDYGLCLVRLTDSGVTQSHAENACDLADN
;
A
#
# COMPACT_ATOMS: atom_id res chain seq x y z
N MET A 1 -14.62 13.26 -40.99
CA MET A 1 -13.48 12.34 -40.83
C MET A 1 -12.69 12.75 -39.61
N SER A 2 -12.56 11.83 -38.64
CA SER A 2 -11.51 11.68 -37.62
C SER A 2 -12.08 10.72 -36.58
N MET A 3 -11.92 9.41 -36.81
CA MET A 3 -10.81 8.55 -36.34
C MET A 3 -11.14 7.98 -34.94
N MET A 4 -11.72 6.78 -34.90
CA MET A 4 -10.98 5.51 -34.76
C MET A 4 -10.42 5.27 -33.35
N LYS A 5 -11.07 4.41 -32.57
CA LYS A 5 -10.54 3.06 -32.25
C LYS A 5 -11.51 2.28 -31.36
N LYS A 6 -12.09 1.24 -31.97
CA LYS A 6 -12.61 0.07 -31.27
C LYS A 6 -11.46 -0.59 -30.52
N LEU A 7 -11.65 -0.88 -29.24
CA LEU A 7 -11.08 -2.08 -28.62
C LEU A 7 -12.19 -2.73 -27.80
N SER A 8 -12.88 -3.65 -28.49
CA SER A 8 -13.59 -4.76 -27.90
C SER A 8 -12.64 -5.53 -26.97
N ASN A 9 -13.15 -5.92 -25.81
CA ASN A 9 -12.82 -7.09 -24.99
C ASN A 9 -13.69 -6.92 -23.74
N GLY A 10 -14.74 -7.67 -23.49
CA GLY A 10 -15.00 -9.08 -23.73
C GLY A 10 -15.85 -9.47 -22.52
N ILE A 11 -17.16 -9.62 -22.73
CA ILE A 11 -18.13 -9.95 -21.69
C ILE A 11 -18.09 -11.47 -21.50
N PRO A 12 -17.90 -11.99 -20.28
CA PRO A 12 -18.55 -13.22 -19.88
C PRO A 12 -19.75 -12.88 -19.00
N ALA A 13 -20.93 -13.04 -19.59
CA ALA A 13 -22.21 -13.10 -18.89
C ALA A 13 -22.41 -14.55 -18.39
N ALA A 14 -22.59 -14.72 -17.08
CA ALA A 14 -23.21 -15.86 -16.39
C ALA A 14 -22.87 -15.70 -14.89
N CYS A 15 -23.72 -15.86 -13.89
CA CYS A 15 -25.12 -16.22 -13.76
C CYS A 15 -25.57 -15.71 -12.38
N LEU A 16 -26.89 -15.58 -12.21
CA LEU A 16 -27.57 -15.19 -10.98
C LEU A 16 -27.18 -16.07 -9.78
N ALA A 17 -26.77 -15.42 -8.68
CA ALA A 17 -26.97 -15.90 -7.33
C ALA A 17 -27.26 -14.69 -6.44
N ALA A 18 -28.53 -14.29 -6.38
CA ALA A 18 -29.02 -13.38 -5.36
C ALA A 18 -29.11 -14.14 -4.02
N THR A 19 -27.99 -14.28 -3.33
CA THR A 19 -27.97 -14.66 -1.92
C THR A 19 -27.93 -13.38 -1.10
N ALA A 20 -29.07 -13.07 -0.48
CA ALA A 20 -29.18 -12.06 0.55
C ALA A 20 -28.23 -12.42 1.70
N LEU A 21 -27.09 -11.75 1.78
CA LEU A 21 -26.29 -11.68 2.99
C LEU A 21 -26.58 -10.34 3.65
N VAL A 22 -27.45 -10.40 4.67
CA VAL A 22 -27.39 -9.44 5.77
C VAL A 22 -26.03 -9.65 6.43
N ALA A 23 -25.05 -8.87 6.01
CA ALA A 23 -23.81 -8.69 6.74
C ALA A 23 -23.62 -7.20 6.83
N GLY A 24 -23.51 -6.72 8.08
CA GLY A 24 -23.52 -5.30 8.41
C GLY A 24 -22.55 -4.50 7.56
N THR A 25 -22.75 -3.18 7.61
CA THR A 25 -21.79 -2.17 7.21
C THR A 25 -20.44 -2.41 7.91
N MET A 26 -19.70 -3.43 7.48
CA MET A 26 -18.27 -3.50 7.66
C MET A 26 -17.79 -2.39 6.76
N ALA A 27 -17.55 -1.23 7.36
CA ALA A 27 -16.73 -0.21 6.74
C ALA A 27 -15.47 -0.95 6.25
N LEU A 28 -15.40 -1.19 4.96
CA LEU A 28 -14.21 -1.68 4.30
C LEU A 28 -13.21 -0.54 4.45
N ALA A 29 -12.50 -0.51 5.57
CA ALA A 29 -11.23 0.19 5.68
C ALA A 29 -10.28 -0.52 4.70
N ALA A 30 -10.38 -0.14 3.42
CA ALA A 30 -9.40 -0.46 2.41
C ALA A 30 -8.05 0.15 2.84
N PRO A 31 -6.93 -0.47 2.48
CA PRO A 31 -6.10 -1.13 3.48
C PRO A 31 -4.88 -0.28 3.87
N ALA A 32 -4.53 -0.27 5.16
CA ALA A 32 -3.18 0.11 5.63
C ALA A 32 -2.05 -0.68 4.91
N HIS A 33 -2.40 -1.75 4.18
CA HIS A 33 -1.48 -2.58 3.42
C HIS A 33 -1.09 -2.00 2.06
N ALA A 34 -1.87 -1.12 1.44
CA ALA A 34 -1.54 -0.55 0.13
C ALA A 34 -0.38 0.44 0.26
N THR A 35 -0.47 1.37 1.21
CA THR A 35 0.54 2.40 1.46
C THR A 35 1.82 1.78 2.05
N ALA A 36 1.67 0.75 2.91
CA ALA A 36 2.79 -0.05 3.38
C ALA A 36 3.53 -0.76 2.23
N HIS A 37 2.81 -1.13 1.16
CA HIS A 37 3.40 -1.76 -0.02
C HIS A 37 4.25 -0.75 -0.81
N ASP A 38 3.80 0.50 -0.95
CA ASP A 38 4.56 1.55 -1.64
C ASP A 38 5.89 1.87 -0.93
N CYS A 39 5.87 1.92 0.41
CA CYS A 39 7.08 1.99 1.23
C CYS A 39 8.03 0.81 0.97
N GLN A 40 7.51 -0.41 0.95
CA GLN A 40 8.30 -1.62 0.70
C GLN A 40 8.88 -1.65 -0.73
N GLN A 41 8.08 -1.29 -1.72
CA GLN A 41 8.50 -1.15 -3.12
C GLN A 41 9.63 -0.14 -3.26
N TYR A 42 9.50 1.04 -2.65
CA TYR A 42 10.53 2.06 -2.66
C TYR A 42 11.86 1.55 -2.08
N LEU A 43 11.80 0.89 -0.92
CA LEU A 43 12.99 0.32 -0.28
C LEU A 43 13.65 -0.75 -1.17
N SER A 44 12.86 -1.65 -1.74
CA SER A 44 13.37 -2.69 -2.65
C SER A 44 14.01 -2.08 -3.90
N ASN A 45 13.38 -1.06 -4.49
CA ASN A 45 13.90 -0.39 -5.69
C ASN A 45 15.19 0.39 -5.42
N ARG A 46 15.40 0.83 -4.17
CA ARG A 46 16.66 1.43 -3.69
C ARG A 46 17.75 0.40 -3.36
N GLY A 47 17.47 -0.89 -3.48
CA GLY A 47 18.42 -1.97 -3.20
C GLY A 47 18.44 -2.42 -1.73
N TYR A 48 17.48 -1.99 -0.92
CA TYR A 48 17.35 -2.49 0.45
C TYR A 48 16.62 -3.84 0.45
N SER A 49 17.18 -4.82 1.15
CA SER A 49 16.46 -6.05 1.46
C SER A 49 15.27 -5.77 2.36
N LEU A 50 14.10 -6.32 2.04
CA LEU A 50 12.91 -6.23 2.89
C LEU A 50 12.99 -7.22 4.04
N THR A 51 13.65 -6.81 5.12
CA THR A 51 13.66 -7.54 6.39
C THR A 51 12.34 -7.38 7.13
N ALA A 52 12.05 -8.27 8.08
CA ALA A 52 10.86 -8.17 8.91
C ALA A 52 10.74 -6.80 9.62
N THR A 53 11.86 -6.23 10.07
CA THR A 53 11.91 -4.89 10.68
C THR A 53 11.45 -3.81 9.70
N ARG A 54 11.93 -3.83 8.45
CA ARG A 54 11.58 -2.83 7.44
C ARG A 54 10.13 -2.96 6.98
N VAL A 55 9.63 -4.18 6.81
CA VAL A 55 8.22 -4.46 6.50
C VAL A 55 7.31 -3.96 7.63
N ASN A 56 7.68 -4.25 8.89
CA ASN A 56 6.91 -3.79 10.05
C ASN A 56 6.96 -2.26 10.21
N ALA A 57 8.11 -1.64 9.93
CA ALA A 57 8.23 -0.18 9.93
C ALA A 57 7.31 0.48 8.90
N CYS A 58 7.28 -0.03 7.67
CA CYS A 58 6.34 0.43 6.64
C CYS A 58 4.88 0.24 7.07
N ALA A 59 4.53 -0.93 7.62
CA ALA A 59 3.17 -1.18 8.12
C ALA A 59 2.78 -0.27 9.31
N THR A 60 3.76 0.15 10.11
CA THR A 60 3.55 1.13 11.18
C THR A 60 3.29 2.50 10.58
N GLY A 61 4.10 2.95 9.62
CA GLY A 61 3.93 4.25 8.95
C GLY A 61 2.56 4.46 8.31
N SER A 62 1.91 3.37 7.89
CA SER A 62 0.53 3.37 7.38
C SER A 62 -0.58 3.64 8.40
N GLY A 63 -0.23 3.89 9.66
CA GLY A 63 -1.17 4.25 10.72
C GLY A 63 -1.75 5.66 10.61
N GLY A 64 -1.13 6.56 9.84
CA GLY A 64 -1.65 7.91 9.57
C GLY A 64 -1.49 8.90 10.73
N SER A 65 -0.73 8.55 11.77
CA SER A 65 -0.42 9.42 12.92
C SER A 65 1.03 9.91 12.88
N TRP A 66 1.27 11.11 13.41
CA TRP A 66 2.63 11.64 13.55
C TRP A 66 3.56 10.74 14.38
N VAL A 67 2.99 9.99 15.33
CA VAL A 67 3.72 9.00 16.13
C VAL A 67 4.17 7.82 15.27
N ASP A 68 3.27 7.35 14.40
CA ASP A 68 3.52 6.23 13.50
C ASP A 68 4.58 6.56 12.46
N TYR A 69 4.54 7.79 11.93
CA TYR A 69 5.59 8.33 11.09
C TYR A 69 6.95 8.33 11.79
N GLY A 70 7.02 8.86 13.02
CA GLY A 70 8.25 8.86 13.81
C GLY A 70 8.79 7.45 14.08
N LEU A 71 7.90 6.50 14.39
CA LEU A 71 8.28 5.09 14.58
C LEU A 71 8.77 4.44 13.29
N CYS A 72 8.14 4.72 12.14
CA CYS A 72 8.60 4.26 10.83
C CYS A 72 10.04 4.73 10.56
N LEU A 73 10.30 6.03 10.77
CA LEU A 73 11.59 6.68 10.52
C LEU A 73 12.70 6.08 11.37
N VAL A 74 12.47 5.94 12.68
CA VAL A 74 13.44 5.39 13.63
C VAL A 74 13.75 3.93 13.29
N ARG A 75 12.72 3.10 13.02
CA ARG A 75 12.92 1.68 12.73
C ARG A 75 13.63 1.43 11.40
N LEU A 76 13.32 2.22 10.37
CA LEU A 76 14.04 2.12 9.10
C LEU A 76 15.49 2.55 9.27
N THR A 77 15.75 3.66 9.95
CA THR A 77 17.11 4.17 10.17
C THR A 77 17.97 3.21 11.00
N ASP A 78 17.42 2.67 12.09
CA ASP A 78 18.07 1.65 12.93
C ASP A 78 18.37 0.36 12.14
N SER A 79 17.51 0.02 11.17
CA SER A 79 17.75 -1.10 10.25
C SER A 79 18.81 -0.82 9.17
N GLY A 80 19.47 0.35 9.20
CA GLY A 80 20.51 0.74 8.25
C GLY A 80 19.99 1.37 6.94
N VAL A 81 18.73 1.79 6.89
CA VAL A 81 18.24 2.65 5.80
C VAL A 81 18.73 4.07 6.05
N THR A 82 19.30 4.72 5.03
CA THR A 82 19.72 6.12 5.17
C THR A 82 18.52 7.01 5.50
N GLN A 83 18.70 8.02 6.35
CA GLN A 83 17.61 8.90 6.79
C GLN A 83 16.73 9.44 5.65
N SER A 84 17.33 9.98 4.58
CA SER A 84 16.57 10.46 3.42
C SER A 84 15.73 9.37 2.72
N HIS A 85 16.17 8.11 2.74
CA HIS A 85 15.38 7.01 2.18
C HIS A 85 14.30 6.54 3.16
N ALA A 86 14.53 6.65 4.46
CA ALA A 86 13.51 6.38 5.47
C ALA A 86 12.38 7.43 5.40
N GLU A 87 12.71 8.72 5.31
CA GLU A 87 11.73 9.82 5.15
C GLU A 87 10.83 9.58 3.94
N ASN A 88 11.41 9.43 2.74
CA ASN A 88 10.64 9.16 1.53
C ASN A 88 9.80 7.88 1.63
N ALA A 89 10.31 6.82 2.27
CA ALA A 89 9.58 5.57 2.42
C ALA A 89 8.39 5.73 3.38
N CYS A 90 8.57 6.46 4.49
CA CYS A 90 7.52 6.73 5.46
C CYS A 90 6.47 7.72 4.91
N ASP A 91 6.87 8.69 4.10
CA ASP A 91 5.95 9.60 3.41
C ASP A 91 5.04 8.82 2.43
N LEU A 92 5.59 7.79 1.76
CA LEU A 92 4.82 6.89 0.90
C LEU A 92 3.91 5.94 1.71
N ALA A 93 4.28 5.62 2.95
CA ALA A 93 3.43 4.81 3.83
C ALA A 93 2.24 5.61 4.39
N ASP A 94 2.37 6.93 4.55
CA ASP A 94 1.35 7.81 5.12
C ASP A 94 0.33 8.33 4.06
N ASN A 95 0.63 8.20 2.76
CA ASN A 95 -0.17 8.71 1.64
C ASN A 95 -1.34 7.79 1.24
#